data_AF-A0A9E5P8F3-F1
#
_entry.id   AF-A0A9E5P8F3-F1
#
_cell.length_a   1.000
_cell.length_b   1.000
_cell.length_c   1.000
_cell.angle_alpha   90.00
_cell.angle_beta   90.00
_cell.angle_gamma   90.00
#
_symmetry.space_group_name_H-M   'P 1'
#
loop_
_entity.id
_entity.type
_entity.pdbx_description
1 polymer ?
#
loop_
_entity_poly.entity_id
_entity_poly.type
_entity_poly.pdbx_seq_one_letter_code
_entity_poly.pdbx_strand_id
1 'polypeptide(L)'
;MAIYRSLIEAGHYQPDPPQRPVVEALDGLWQELTTPRRVGWVARLRRAPAPVRGLYIWGGVGRGKTWLMDLFYESLPRPDKFRIHFHRFMARVHAALRERESLRNPLDDVAREWAGRYRVLCFDEFHVSDIADAMLLGGLLAALFRRGVVLVATSNLAPGSLYRDGLQRARFLPAIDLLERH
;
A
#
# COMPACT_ATOMS: atom_id res chain seq x y z
N MET A 1 -9.77 -0.67 15.79
CA MET A 1 -10.72 -0.05 14.88
C MET A 1 -12.10 -0.10 15.48
N ALA A 2 -12.79 1.05 15.61
CA ALA A 2 -14.17 1.08 16.13
C ALA A 2 -15.10 0.16 15.33
N ILE A 3 -14.90 0.07 14.01
CA ILE A 3 -15.63 -0.86 13.14
C ILE A 3 -15.33 -2.33 13.48
N TYR A 4 -14.07 -2.70 13.68
CA TYR A 4 -13.71 -4.07 14.06
C TYR A 4 -14.31 -4.49 15.41
N ARG A 5 -14.27 -3.60 16.41
CA ARG A 5 -14.89 -3.86 17.72
C ARG A 5 -16.41 -3.97 17.60
N SER A 6 -17.04 -3.06 16.86
CA SER A 6 -18.47 -3.10 16.58
C SER A 6 -18.90 -4.38 15.85
N LEU A 7 -18.08 -4.91 14.93
CA LEU A 7 -18.36 -6.15 14.21
C LEU A 7 -18.23 -7.40 15.08
N ILE A 8 -17.28 -7.41 16.04
CA ILE A 8 -17.18 -8.44 17.07
C ILE A 8 -18.40 -8.37 17.99
N GLU A 9 -18.73 -7.18 18.47
CA GLU A 9 -19.83 -6.95 19.42
C GLU A 9 -21.20 -7.27 18.82
N ALA A 10 -21.38 -7.05 17.51
CA ALA A 10 -22.59 -7.41 16.77
C ALA A 10 -22.73 -8.91 16.49
N GLY A 11 -21.75 -9.74 16.85
CA GLY A 11 -21.78 -11.20 16.65
C GLY A 11 -21.66 -11.66 15.20
N HIS A 12 -21.40 -10.74 14.27
CA HIS A 12 -21.25 -11.04 12.82
C HIS A 12 -19.87 -11.56 12.44
N TYR A 13 -18.94 -11.62 13.39
CA TYR A 13 -17.56 -12.02 13.14
C TYR A 13 -16.99 -12.86 14.29
N GLN A 14 -16.43 -14.02 13.95
CA GLN A 14 -15.66 -14.85 14.89
C GLN A 14 -14.18 -14.50 14.78
N PRO A 15 -13.51 -14.10 15.88
CA PRO A 15 -12.09 -13.78 15.86
C PRO A 15 -11.25 -14.98 15.43
N ASP A 16 -10.58 -14.89 14.28
CA ASP A 16 -9.59 -15.87 13.84
C ASP A 16 -8.21 -15.49 14.43
N PRO A 17 -7.57 -16.35 15.26
CA PRO A 17 -6.30 -16.02 15.92
C PRO A 17 -5.18 -15.49 14.97
N PRO A 18 -5.00 -16.01 13.74
CA PRO A 18 -4.06 -15.47 12.76
C PRO A 18 -4.40 -14.07 12.24
N GLN A 19 -5.66 -13.62 12.32
CA GLN A 19 -6.08 -12.29 11.86
C GLN A 19 -5.80 -11.20 12.90
N ARG A 20 -5.72 -11.55 14.18
CA ARG A 20 -5.45 -10.62 15.29
C ARG A 20 -4.23 -9.70 15.06
N PRO A 21 -3.02 -10.19 14.73
CA PRO A 21 -1.87 -9.31 14.52
C PRO A 21 -2.07 -8.37 13.33
N VAL A 22 -2.80 -8.80 12.30
CA VAL A 22 -3.12 -7.94 11.14
C VAL A 22 -4.06 -6.81 11.54
N VAL A 23 -5.08 -7.12 12.35
CA VAL A 23 -6.01 -6.12 12.87
C VAL A 23 -5.31 -5.11 13.77
N GLU A 24 -4.43 -5.56 14.66
CA GLU A 24 -3.63 -4.69 15.53
C GLU A 24 -2.72 -3.76 14.70
N ALA A 25 -2.09 -4.28 13.64
CA ALA A 25 -1.28 -3.49 12.73
C ALA A 25 -2.12 -2.46 11.95
N LEU A 26 -3.28 -2.86 11.42
CA LEU A 26 -4.20 -1.95 10.73
C LEU A 26 -4.75 -0.87 11.66
N ASP A 27 -5.00 -1.21 12.93
CA ASP A 27 -5.41 -0.26 13.96
C ASP A 27 -4.34 0.81 14.19
N GLY A 28 -3.08 0.37 14.37
CA GLY A 28 -1.93 1.27 14.49
C GLY A 28 -1.78 2.20 13.29
N LEU A 29 -1.86 1.65 12.08
CA LEU A 29 -1.77 2.42 10.84
C LEU A 29 -2.88 3.48 10.74
N TRP A 30 -4.12 3.12 11.05
CA TRP A 30 -5.23 4.07 11.03
C TRP A 30 -5.02 5.19 12.05
N GLN A 31 -4.50 4.89 13.25
CA GLN A 31 -4.20 5.92 14.25
C GLN A 31 -3.14 6.89 13.73
N GLU A 32 -2.08 6.39 13.09
CA GLU A 32 -1.04 7.23 12.48
C GLU A 32 -1.60 8.11 11.34
N LEU A 33 -2.53 7.60 10.55
CA LEU A 33 -3.13 8.32 9.41
C LEU A 33 -4.20 9.35 9.79
N THR A 34 -4.83 9.19 10.95
CA THR A 34 -5.91 10.07 11.45
C THR A 34 -5.44 11.06 12.49
N THR A 35 -4.34 10.77 13.20
CA THR A 35 -3.79 11.69 14.20
C THR A 35 -3.19 12.93 13.53
N PRO A 36 -3.68 14.15 13.83
CA PRO A 36 -3.11 15.37 13.29
C PRO A 36 -1.64 15.51 13.72
N ARG A 37 -0.72 15.58 12.76
CA ARG A 37 0.69 15.89 13.06
C ARG A 37 0.76 17.33 13.55
N ARG A 38 1.08 17.54 14.83
CA ARG A 38 1.21 18.88 15.41
C ARG A 38 2.32 19.67 14.70
N VAL A 39 1.94 20.63 13.86
CA VAL A 39 2.87 21.55 13.20
C VAL A 39 2.97 22.84 14.03
N GLY A 40 3.54 22.74 15.22
CA GLY A 40 3.82 23.91 16.07
C GLY A 40 5.21 24.50 15.79
N TRP A 41 5.44 25.76 16.18
CA TRP A 41 6.77 26.40 16.13
C TRP A 41 7.83 25.60 16.91
N VAL A 42 7.43 24.88 17.96
CA VAL A 42 8.28 23.93 18.72
C VAL A 42 8.58 22.64 17.93
N ALA A 43 7.70 22.21 17.02
CA ALA A 43 7.91 21.03 16.18
C ALA A 43 9.00 21.26 15.11
N ARG A 44 9.28 22.53 14.76
CA ARG A 44 10.38 22.92 13.87
C ARG A 44 11.77 22.62 14.45
N LEU A 45 11.89 22.51 15.79
CA LEU A 45 13.11 22.12 16.48
C LEU A 45 13.27 20.59 16.63
N ARG A 46 12.24 19.80 16.33
CA ARG A 46 12.29 18.34 16.43
C ARG A 46 12.57 17.74 15.06
N ARG A 47 13.38 16.66 15.02
CA ARG A 47 13.57 15.83 13.81
C ARG A 47 12.20 15.58 13.15
N ALA A 48 12.14 15.76 11.83
CA ALA A 48 10.94 15.47 11.07
C ALA A 48 10.43 14.06 11.45
N PRO A 49 9.16 13.92 11.85
CA PRO A 49 8.66 12.63 12.30
C PRO A 49 8.72 11.62 11.14
N ALA A 50 9.11 10.38 11.44
CA ALA A 50 9.31 9.32 10.46
C ALA A 50 8.09 9.18 9.52
N PRO A 51 8.29 8.83 8.23
CA PRO A 51 7.17 8.59 7.34
C PRO A 51 6.27 7.47 7.89
N VAL A 52 4.95 7.64 7.73
CA VAL A 52 3.98 6.59 8.08
C VAL A 52 4.26 5.40 7.17
N ARG A 53 4.40 4.23 7.79
CA ARG A 53 4.60 2.97 7.07
C ARG A 53 3.26 2.30 6.79
N GLY A 54 3.11 1.78 5.60
CA GLY A 54 2.02 0.95 5.15
C GLY A 54 2.08 -0.48 5.69
N LEU A 55 1.28 -1.35 5.07
CA LEU A 55 1.13 -2.75 5.48
C LEU A 55 1.00 -3.67 4.27
N TYR A 56 1.82 -4.72 4.24
CA TYR A 56 1.69 -5.80 3.27
C TYR A 56 1.11 -7.04 3.97
N ILE A 57 -0.17 -7.32 3.72
CA ILE A 57 -0.93 -8.41 4.32
C ILE A 57 -0.85 -9.62 3.40
N TRP A 58 -0.29 -10.73 3.90
CA TRP A 58 -0.14 -11.95 3.11
C TRP A 58 -0.62 -13.20 3.84
N GLY A 59 -0.98 -14.21 3.06
CA GLY A 59 -1.46 -15.50 3.58
C GLY A 59 -2.26 -16.27 2.52
N GLY A 60 -2.61 -17.52 2.80
CA GLY A 60 -3.33 -18.37 1.84
C GLY A 60 -4.72 -17.84 1.42
N VAL A 61 -5.30 -18.48 0.41
CA VAL A 61 -6.67 -18.21 -0.07
C VAL A 61 -7.68 -18.46 1.05
N GLY A 62 -8.77 -17.67 1.09
CA GLY A 62 -9.85 -17.84 2.07
C GLY A 62 -9.55 -17.35 3.49
N ARG A 63 -8.43 -16.67 3.73
CA ARG A 63 -8.02 -16.16 5.07
C ARG A 63 -8.54 -14.75 5.42
N GLY A 64 -9.52 -14.23 4.67
CA GLY A 64 -10.16 -12.94 4.99
C GLY A 64 -9.33 -11.68 4.76
N LYS A 65 -8.22 -11.75 4.00
CA LYS A 65 -7.34 -10.58 3.72
C LYS A 65 -8.08 -9.41 3.07
N THR A 66 -8.87 -9.70 2.03
CA THR A 66 -9.69 -8.71 1.32
C THR A 66 -10.71 -8.07 2.25
N TRP A 67 -11.33 -8.86 3.11
CA TRP A 67 -12.26 -8.35 4.12
C TRP A 67 -11.57 -7.44 5.15
N LEU A 68 -10.39 -7.80 5.65
CA LEU A 68 -9.62 -6.92 6.54
C LEU A 68 -9.23 -5.60 5.85
N MET A 69 -8.90 -5.66 4.56
CA MET A 69 -8.68 -4.47 3.73
C MET A 69 -9.96 -3.64 3.56
N ASP A 70 -11.12 -4.25 3.35
CA ASP A 70 -12.42 -3.57 3.28
C ASP A 70 -12.65 -2.74 4.55
N LEU A 71 -12.53 -3.38 5.70
CA LEU A 71 -12.74 -2.73 7.00
C LEU A 71 -11.81 -1.54 7.22
N PHE A 72 -10.52 -1.71 6.93
CA PHE A 72 -9.56 -0.62 7.06
C PHE A 72 -9.91 0.53 6.10
N TYR A 73 -10.13 0.22 4.82
CA TYR A 73 -10.42 1.21 3.80
C TYR A 73 -11.68 2.01 4.12
N GLU A 74 -12.78 1.34 4.48
CA GLU A 74 -14.05 1.98 4.82
C GLU A 74 -13.94 2.83 6.08
N SER A 75 -13.23 2.33 7.10
CA SER A 75 -13.06 3.05 8.38
C SER A 75 -12.23 4.32 8.30
N LEU A 76 -11.38 4.47 7.28
CA LEU A 76 -10.42 5.57 7.21
C LEU A 76 -11.14 6.90 6.85
N PRO A 77 -11.19 7.92 7.72
CA PRO A 77 -11.93 9.16 7.50
C PRO A 77 -11.13 10.14 6.61
N ARG A 78 -10.77 9.70 5.41
CA ARG A 78 -9.95 10.44 4.46
C ARG A 78 -10.51 10.32 3.04
N PRO A 79 -10.61 11.42 2.28
CA PRO A 79 -11.05 11.38 0.88
C PRO A 79 -9.92 11.01 -0.09
N ASP A 80 -8.66 11.19 0.31
CA ASP A 80 -7.45 10.94 -0.48
C ASP A 80 -6.96 9.47 -0.36
N LYS A 81 -7.90 8.53 -0.31
CA LYS A 81 -7.64 7.08 -0.32
C LYS A 81 -8.14 6.47 -1.63
N PHE A 82 -7.39 5.53 -2.19
CA PHE A 82 -7.77 4.86 -3.43
C PHE A 82 -7.48 3.36 -3.37
N ARG A 83 -8.48 2.56 -3.73
CA ARG A 83 -8.38 1.10 -3.76
C ARG A 83 -8.58 0.55 -5.16
N ILE A 84 -7.78 -0.45 -5.52
CA ILE A 84 -7.79 -1.07 -6.84
C ILE A 84 -7.15 -2.47 -6.79
N HIS A 85 -7.62 -3.40 -7.65
CA HIS A 85 -6.90 -4.66 -7.89
C HIS A 85 -5.57 -4.39 -8.61
N PHE A 86 -4.51 -5.09 -8.22
CA PHE A 86 -3.16 -4.82 -8.73
C PHE A 86 -3.04 -4.86 -10.26
N HIS A 87 -3.65 -5.86 -10.92
CA HIS A 87 -3.61 -5.94 -12.40
C HIS A 87 -4.27 -4.73 -13.09
N ARG A 88 -5.38 -4.21 -12.53
CA ARG A 88 -6.04 -2.99 -13.02
C ARG A 88 -5.17 -1.76 -12.80
N PHE A 89 -4.42 -1.74 -11.70
CA PHE A 89 -3.46 -0.67 -11.42
C PHE A 89 -2.33 -0.66 -12.44
N MET A 90 -1.72 -1.82 -12.74
CA MET A 90 -0.67 -1.89 -13.77
C MET A 90 -1.19 -1.47 -15.14
N ALA A 91 -2.40 -1.86 -15.54
CA ALA A 91 -3.02 -1.37 -16.76
C ALA A 91 -3.15 0.16 -16.81
N ARG A 92 -3.48 0.80 -15.67
CA ARG A 92 -3.50 2.27 -15.56
C ARG A 92 -2.12 2.91 -15.64
N VAL A 93 -1.10 2.27 -15.05
CA VAL A 93 0.29 2.72 -15.16
C VAL A 93 0.72 2.73 -16.62
N HIS A 94 0.51 1.61 -17.34
CA HIS A 94 0.84 1.51 -18.76
C HIS A 94 0.10 2.54 -19.61
N ALA A 95 -1.20 2.76 -19.36
CA ALA A 95 -1.97 3.80 -20.05
C ALA A 95 -1.39 5.21 -19.79
N ALA A 96 -1.10 5.54 -18.54
CA ALA A 96 -0.54 6.84 -18.18
C ALA A 96 0.87 7.06 -18.76
N LEU A 97 1.69 6.01 -18.86
CA LEU A 97 3.01 6.10 -19.48
C LEU A 97 2.91 6.36 -20.99
N ARG A 98 1.97 5.72 -21.69
CA ARG A 98 1.73 5.96 -23.13
C ARG A 98 1.37 7.41 -23.44
N GLU A 99 0.58 8.03 -22.59
CA GLU A 99 0.21 9.46 -22.72
C GLU A 99 1.40 10.41 -22.47
N ARG A 100 2.50 9.90 -21.87
CA ARG A 100 3.63 10.69 -21.37
C ARG A 100 4.96 10.28 -22.00
N GLU A 101 4.94 9.53 -23.11
CA GLU A 101 6.15 8.99 -23.75
C GLU A 101 7.19 10.05 -24.15
N SER A 102 6.74 11.28 -24.39
CA SER A 102 7.62 12.42 -24.71
C SER A 102 8.36 13.01 -23.50
N LEU A 103 7.97 12.66 -22.28
CA LEU A 103 8.62 13.14 -21.06
C LEU A 103 9.93 12.39 -20.81
N ARG A 104 10.93 13.10 -20.27
CA ARG A 104 12.20 12.47 -19.86
C ARG A 104 12.04 11.47 -18.72
N ASN A 105 11.08 11.69 -17.83
CA ASN A 105 10.82 10.80 -16.69
C ASN A 105 9.30 10.63 -16.48
N PRO A 106 8.63 9.87 -17.36
CA PRO A 106 7.17 9.74 -17.33
C PRO A 106 6.68 9.06 -16.04
N LEU A 107 7.47 8.15 -15.48
CA LEU A 107 7.10 7.43 -14.26
C LEU A 107 7.12 8.33 -13.02
N ASP A 108 8.09 9.23 -12.88
CA ASP A 108 8.10 10.20 -11.78
C ASP A 108 6.96 11.23 -11.92
N ASP A 109 6.60 11.57 -13.16
CA ASP A 109 5.45 12.43 -13.47
C ASP A 109 4.12 11.79 -13.02
N VAL A 110 3.90 10.52 -13.39
CA VAL A 110 2.76 9.72 -12.93
C VAL A 110 2.73 9.64 -11.41
N ALA A 111 3.87 9.36 -10.77
CA ALA A 111 3.95 9.31 -9.30
C ALA A 111 3.62 10.65 -8.65
N ARG A 112 4.05 11.78 -9.24
CA ARG A 112 3.75 13.13 -8.76
C ARG A 112 2.26 13.42 -8.85
N GLU A 113 1.64 13.13 -9.98
CA GLU A 113 0.20 13.31 -10.18
C GLU A 113 -0.60 12.46 -9.18
N TRP A 114 -0.26 11.18 -9.04
CA TRP A 114 -1.00 10.26 -8.19
C TRP A 114 -0.80 10.55 -6.71
N ALA A 115 0.41 10.92 -6.28
CA ALA A 115 0.64 11.36 -4.90
C ALA A 115 -0.08 12.67 -4.55
N GLY A 116 -0.37 13.51 -5.54
CA GLY A 116 -1.21 14.71 -5.36
C GLY A 116 -2.69 14.39 -5.14
N ARG A 117 -3.15 13.19 -5.53
CA ARG A 117 -4.54 12.73 -5.41
C ARG A 117 -4.74 11.73 -4.26
N TYR A 118 -3.75 10.88 -4.03
CA TYR A 118 -3.86 9.73 -3.14
C TYR A 118 -2.73 9.75 -2.12
N ARG A 119 -3.11 9.80 -0.84
CA ARG A 119 -2.21 9.63 0.30
C ARG A 119 -2.16 8.19 0.79
N VAL A 120 -3.22 7.42 0.55
CA VAL A 120 -3.29 5.99 0.87
C VAL A 120 -3.69 5.22 -0.38
N LEU A 121 -2.86 4.28 -0.79
CA LEU A 121 -3.15 3.32 -1.85
C LEU A 121 -3.41 1.95 -1.25
N CYS A 122 -4.53 1.35 -1.61
CA CYS A 122 -4.93 0.00 -1.20
C CYS A 122 -4.90 -0.91 -2.43
N PHE A 123 -3.91 -1.81 -2.51
CA PHE A 123 -3.83 -2.82 -3.55
C PHE A 123 -4.45 -4.12 -3.09
N ASP A 124 -5.49 -4.56 -3.80
CA ASP A 124 -6.02 -5.92 -3.63
C ASP A 124 -5.31 -6.88 -4.58
N GLU A 125 -5.08 -8.11 -4.12
CA GLU A 125 -4.51 -9.20 -4.91
C GLU A 125 -3.18 -8.82 -5.59
N PHE A 126 -2.25 -8.27 -4.80
CA PHE A 126 -0.91 -7.92 -5.24
C PHE A 126 -0.14 -9.15 -5.73
N HIS A 127 0.15 -9.18 -7.03
CA HIS A 127 0.82 -10.29 -7.70
C HIS A 127 1.55 -9.80 -8.94
N VAL A 128 2.82 -10.18 -9.10
CA VAL A 128 3.66 -9.78 -10.24
C VAL A 128 4.06 -11.03 -11.03
N SER A 129 3.69 -11.07 -12.31
CA SER A 129 3.92 -12.22 -13.20
C SER A 129 4.91 -11.96 -14.33
N ASP A 130 5.18 -10.71 -14.70
CA ASP A 130 6.06 -10.38 -15.81
C ASP A 130 7.12 -9.34 -15.44
N ILE A 131 8.18 -9.30 -16.25
CA ILE A 131 9.36 -8.45 -15.99
C ILE A 131 9.08 -6.97 -16.23
N ALA A 132 8.19 -6.63 -17.17
CA ALA A 132 7.88 -5.25 -17.48
C ALA A 132 7.16 -4.60 -16.30
N ASP A 133 6.15 -5.28 -15.76
CA ASP A 133 5.41 -4.86 -14.58
C ASP A 133 6.34 -4.80 -13.35
N ALA A 134 7.21 -5.79 -13.17
CA ALA A 134 8.18 -5.82 -12.08
C ALA A 134 9.08 -4.56 -12.08
N MET A 135 9.63 -4.21 -13.25
CA MET A 135 10.53 -3.05 -13.39
C MET A 135 9.81 -1.72 -13.18
N LEU A 136 8.61 -1.57 -13.76
CA LEU A 136 7.80 -0.35 -13.59
C LEU A 136 7.36 -0.17 -12.14
N LEU A 137 6.94 -1.25 -11.48
CA LEU A 137 6.46 -1.22 -10.11
C LEU A 137 7.54 -0.72 -9.14
N GLY A 138 8.77 -1.20 -9.25
CA GLY A 138 9.86 -0.77 -8.38
C GLY A 138 10.13 0.74 -8.45
N GLY A 139 10.22 1.28 -9.68
CA GLY A 139 10.40 2.71 -9.89
C GLY A 139 9.23 3.54 -9.35
N LEU A 140 8.00 3.08 -9.61
CA LEU A 140 6.78 3.77 -9.22
C LEU A 140 6.59 3.80 -7.70
N LEU A 141 6.77 2.66 -7.03
CA LEU A 141 6.70 2.57 -5.57
C LEU A 141 7.74 3.48 -4.91
N ALA A 142 8.99 3.47 -5.39
CA ALA A 142 10.02 4.37 -4.88
C ALA A 142 9.60 5.84 -5.00
N ALA A 143 9.06 6.22 -6.16
CA ALA A 143 8.61 7.58 -6.42
C ALA A 143 7.39 7.99 -5.58
N LEU A 144 6.46 7.07 -5.32
CA LEU A 144 5.29 7.28 -4.45
C LEU A 144 5.69 7.38 -2.98
N PHE A 145 6.56 6.49 -2.49
CA PHE A 145 7.03 6.49 -1.09
C PHE A 145 7.84 7.74 -0.75
N ARG A 146 8.69 8.24 -1.66
CA ARG A 146 9.38 9.54 -1.49
C ARG A 146 8.41 10.71 -1.33
N ARG A 147 7.18 10.58 -1.82
CA ARG A 147 6.11 11.59 -1.73
C ARG A 147 5.17 11.36 -0.55
N GLY A 148 5.48 10.38 0.31
CA GLY A 148 4.70 10.08 1.51
C GLY A 148 3.35 9.45 1.23
N VAL A 149 3.21 8.73 0.11
CA VAL A 149 2.09 7.82 -0.14
C VAL A 149 2.29 6.57 0.72
N VAL A 150 1.23 6.15 1.40
CA VAL A 150 1.20 4.94 2.22
C VAL A 150 0.54 3.82 1.42
N LEU A 151 1.16 2.64 1.40
CA LEU A 151 0.64 1.48 0.70
C LEU A 151 0.08 0.45 1.67
N VAL A 152 -1.16 0.03 1.47
CA VAL A 152 -1.70 -1.20 2.07
C VAL A 152 -1.91 -2.20 0.94
N ALA A 153 -1.43 -3.42 1.07
CA ALA A 153 -1.55 -4.44 0.03
C ALA A 153 -2.05 -5.77 0.62
N THR A 154 -2.84 -6.54 -0.14
CA THR A 154 -3.16 -7.94 0.15
C THR A 154 -2.48 -8.85 -0.88
N SER A 155 -1.95 -10.01 -0.47
CA SER A 155 -1.36 -10.98 -1.40
C SER A 155 -1.45 -12.42 -0.91
N ASN A 156 -1.40 -13.38 -1.83
CA ASN A 156 -1.21 -14.79 -1.49
C ASN A 156 0.27 -15.16 -1.28
N LEU A 157 1.19 -14.26 -1.61
CA LEU A 157 2.63 -14.45 -1.52
C LEU A 157 3.24 -13.44 -0.56
N ALA A 158 4.15 -13.89 0.31
CA ALA A 158 5.02 -12.98 1.06
C ALA A 158 5.89 -12.13 0.10
N PRO A 159 6.33 -10.92 0.48
CA PRO A 159 7.10 -10.03 -0.39
C PRO A 159 8.32 -10.71 -1.03
N GLY A 160 9.14 -11.40 -0.24
CA GLY A 160 10.30 -12.14 -0.76
C GLY A 160 9.97 -13.26 -1.76
N SER A 161 8.74 -13.76 -1.77
CA SER A 161 8.26 -14.77 -2.72
C SER A 161 7.68 -14.18 -4.00
N LEU A 162 7.54 -12.86 -4.10
CA LEU A 162 7.08 -12.20 -5.32
C LEU A 162 8.08 -12.42 -6.45
N TYR A 163 7.55 -12.78 -7.62
CA TYR A 163 8.33 -12.96 -8.86
C TYR A 163 9.53 -13.91 -8.72
N ARG A 164 9.44 -14.92 -7.84
CA ARG A 164 10.53 -15.82 -7.41
C ARG A 164 11.31 -16.46 -8.57
N ASP A 165 10.61 -16.94 -9.59
CA ASP A 165 11.19 -17.63 -10.74
C ASP A 165 11.13 -16.76 -12.01
N GLY A 166 10.93 -15.46 -11.81
CA GLY A 166 10.80 -14.50 -12.88
C GLY A 166 12.12 -14.18 -13.57
N LEU A 167 12.04 -13.90 -14.87
CA LEU A 167 13.17 -13.47 -15.69
C LEU A 167 13.84 -12.23 -15.07
N GLN A 168 15.16 -12.28 -14.85
CA GLN A 168 15.91 -11.15 -14.26
C GLN A 168 15.39 -10.67 -12.89
N ARG A 169 14.86 -11.57 -12.04
CA ARG A 169 14.38 -11.26 -10.68
C ARG A 169 15.30 -10.35 -9.85
N ALA A 170 16.62 -10.44 -10.02
CA ALA A 170 17.58 -9.54 -9.36
C ALA A 170 17.22 -8.05 -9.53
N ARG A 171 16.65 -7.66 -10.67
CA ARG A 171 16.18 -6.29 -10.94
C ARG A 171 14.92 -5.90 -10.18
N PHE A 172 14.15 -6.88 -9.69
CA PHE A 172 12.94 -6.68 -8.90
C PHE A 172 13.21 -6.67 -7.38
N LEU A 173 14.37 -7.17 -6.93
CA LEU A 173 14.76 -7.14 -5.52
C LEU A 173 14.64 -5.75 -4.86
N PRO A 174 14.99 -4.63 -5.52
CA PRO A 174 14.78 -3.30 -4.94
C PRO A 174 13.29 -2.99 -4.66
N ALA A 175 12.37 -3.50 -5.47
CA ALA A 175 10.94 -3.31 -5.22
C ALA A 175 10.45 -4.12 -4.01
N ILE A 176 10.94 -5.35 -3.85
CA ILE A 176 10.66 -6.18 -2.67
C ILE A 176 11.16 -5.48 -1.40
N ASP A 177 12.38 -4.97 -1.44
CA ASP A 177 12.98 -4.23 -0.33
C ASP A 177 12.19 -2.96 0.02
N LEU A 178 11.65 -2.25 -0.97
CA LEU A 178 10.73 -1.13 -0.73
C LEU A 178 9.44 -1.58 -0.03
N LEU A 179 8.84 -2.71 -0.43
CA LEU A 179 7.63 -3.26 0.20
C LEU A 179 7.87 -3.73 1.64
N GLU A 180 9.10 -4.15 1.97
CA GLU A 180 9.45 -4.59 3.33
C GLU A 180 9.77 -3.42 4.27
N ARG A 181 10.28 -2.31 3.73
CA ARG A 181 10.67 -1.12 4.51
C ARG A 181 9.52 -0.13 4.73
N HIS A 182 8.61 -0.01 3.77
CA HIS A 182 7.54 0.98 3.73
C HIS A 182 6.19 0.38 3.98
#